data_AF-A0A528BDI3-F1
#
_entry.id   AF-A0A528BDI3-F1
#
_cell.length_a   1.000
_cell.length_b   1.000
_cell.length_c   1.000
_cell.angle_alpha   90.00
_cell.angle_beta   90.00
_cell.angle_gamma   90.00
#
_symmetry.space_group_name_H-M   'P 1'
#
loop_
_entity.id
_entity.type
_entity.pdbx_description
1 polymer ?
#
loop_
_entity_poly.entity_id
_entity_poly.type
_entity_poly.pdbx_seq_one_letter_code
_entity_poly.pdbx_strand_id
1 'polypeptide(L)'
;VLMSAGNLATTQAVVSLLDERTKAVADRHATLLETPSMYQTVRMVGDTVKEVIASSSPAGEKADSYFNASFILGGQIKGSAPRLFMIYPEGNFIESTDDTPFFQIGETKYGKPIIIRAYEKTMSFAETVKLLLVSFDSTLKSNLSVGLPLDLLFYEKDAFKVSLKKRIAQDDQYYRTISDGWSNALKTA
;
A
#
# COMPACT_ATOMS: atom_id res chain seq x y z
N VAL A 1 3.85 4.22 -6.83
CA VAL A 1 2.58 3.56 -6.41
C VAL A 1 2.30 3.95 -4.98
N LEU A 2 1.10 4.46 -4.70
CA LEU A 2 0.69 4.85 -3.35
C LEU A 2 -0.54 4.01 -2.95
N MET A 3 -0.47 3.39 -1.77
CA MET A 3 -1.57 2.64 -1.15
C MET A 3 -1.98 3.35 0.13
N SER A 4 -3.27 3.33 0.48
CA SER A 4 -3.83 4.11 1.58
C SER A 4 -4.73 3.27 2.48
N ALA A 5 -4.72 3.56 3.79
CA ALA A 5 -5.65 3.01 4.77
C ALA A 5 -5.97 4.06 5.85
N GLY A 6 -7.11 3.90 6.53
CA GLY A 6 -7.57 4.82 7.57
C GLY A 6 -8.72 5.70 7.09
N ASN A 7 -8.79 6.94 7.61
CA ASN A 7 -9.89 7.85 7.32
C ASN A 7 -9.96 8.17 5.80
N LEU A 8 -11.13 7.96 5.20
CA LEU A 8 -11.33 8.16 3.76
C LEU A 8 -11.19 9.62 3.34
N ALA A 9 -11.68 10.56 4.14
CA ALA A 9 -11.56 11.99 3.84
C ALA A 9 -10.08 12.43 3.87
N THR A 10 -9.33 11.99 4.89
CA THR A 10 -7.89 12.27 4.98
C THR A 10 -7.14 11.69 3.78
N THR A 11 -7.34 10.40 3.46
CA THR A 11 -6.63 9.75 2.36
C THR A 11 -6.95 10.36 1.00
N GLN A 12 -8.22 10.69 0.73
CA GLN A 12 -8.61 11.37 -0.51
C GLN A 12 -8.02 12.77 -0.60
N ALA A 13 -8.01 13.55 0.49
CA ALA A 13 -7.43 14.89 0.50
C ALA A 13 -5.92 14.85 0.22
N VAL A 14 -5.17 13.91 0.82
CA VAL A 14 -3.74 13.72 0.54
C VAL A 14 -3.50 13.40 -0.94
N VAL A 15 -4.23 12.43 -1.50
CA VAL A 15 -4.07 12.06 -2.92
C VAL A 15 -4.42 13.23 -3.84
N SER A 16 -5.49 13.96 -3.53
CA SER A 16 -5.95 15.11 -4.33
C SER A 16 -4.95 16.25 -4.31
N LEU A 17 -4.38 16.58 -3.15
CA LEU A 17 -3.35 17.62 -3.04
C LEU A 17 -2.08 17.25 -3.79
N LEU A 18 -1.64 15.98 -3.72
CA LEU A 18 -0.47 15.52 -4.49
C LEU A 18 -0.71 15.61 -6.00
N ASP A 19 -1.91 15.25 -6.47
CA ASP A 19 -2.29 15.33 -7.89
C ASP A 19 -2.42 16.80 -8.36
N GLU A 20 -3.07 17.65 -7.58
CA GLU A 20 -3.26 19.07 -7.90
C GLU A 20 -1.91 19.81 -7.99
N ARG A 21 -1.01 19.58 -7.02
CA ARG A 21 0.36 20.14 -7.03
C ARG A 21 1.17 19.71 -8.24
N THR A 22 0.88 18.53 -8.79
CA THR A 22 1.56 18.03 -10.00
C THR A 22 1.08 18.74 -11.27
N LYS A 23 -0.14 19.30 -11.27
CA LYS A 23 -0.72 20.03 -12.42
C LYS A 23 -0.43 21.53 -12.41
N ALA A 24 -0.19 22.12 -11.25
CA ALA A 24 0.00 23.55 -11.09
C ALA A 24 1.31 24.03 -11.75
N VAL A 25 1.20 24.64 -12.94
CA VAL A 25 2.35 25.16 -13.72
C VAL A 25 2.99 26.42 -13.09
N ALA A 26 2.29 27.11 -12.21
CA ALA A 26 2.65 28.45 -11.75
C ALA A 26 3.56 28.50 -10.51
N ASP A 27 3.56 27.46 -9.67
CA ASP A 27 4.32 27.45 -8.42
C ASP A 27 5.52 26.50 -8.51
N ARG A 28 6.73 27.06 -8.34
CA ARG A 28 8.03 26.38 -8.41
C ARG A 28 8.30 25.39 -7.26
N HIS A 29 7.29 24.67 -6.80
CA HIS A 29 7.46 23.59 -5.83
C HIS A 29 7.75 22.31 -6.59
N ALA A 30 8.74 21.53 -6.13
CA ALA A 30 9.02 20.23 -6.71
C ALA A 30 7.74 19.39 -6.72
N THR A 31 7.31 18.93 -7.88
CA THR A 31 6.17 18.01 -7.98
C THR A 31 6.61 16.60 -7.58
N LEU A 32 5.66 15.73 -7.25
CA LEU A 32 5.96 14.33 -6.91
C LEU A 32 6.75 13.64 -8.03
N LEU A 33 6.47 14.00 -9.28
CA LEU A 33 7.10 13.46 -10.50
C LEU A 33 8.51 13.99 -10.76
N GLU A 34 8.90 15.11 -10.14
CA GLU A 34 10.21 15.76 -10.33
C GLU A 34 11.19 15.48 -9.20
N THR A 35 10.76 14.74 -8.16
CA THR A 35 11.66 14.39 -7.07
C THR A 35 12.84 13.52 -7.56
N PRO A 36 14.09 13.84 -7.19
CA PRO A 36 15.29 13.14 -7.67
C PRO A 36 15.53 11.78 -7.00
N SER A 37 14.77 11.43 -5.96
CA SER A 37 14.90 10.13 -5.29
C SER A 37 13.63 9.74 -4.54
N MET A 38 13.42 8.43 -4.36
CA MET A 38 12.26 7.92 -3.62
C MET A 38 12.22 8.40 -2.16
N TYR A 39 13.38 8.71 -1.56
CA TYR A 39 13.44 9.30 -0.22
C TYR A 39 12.84 10.71 -0.17
N GLN A 40 13.14 11.54 -1.18
CA GLN A 40 12.53 12.86 -1.29
C GLN A 40 11.04 12.76 -1.63
N THR A 41 10.65 11.79 -2.45
CA THR A 41 9.25 11.47 -2.73
C THR A 41 8.47 11.14 -1.45
N VAL A 42 8.97 10.20 -0.63
CA VAL A 42 8.27 9.80 0.62
C VAL A 42 8.21 10.95 1.63
N ARG A 43 9.25 11.78 1.71
CA ARG A 43 9.25 12.97 2.58
C ARG A 43 8.15 13.95 2.19
N MET A 44 8.01 14.26 0.90
CA MET A 44 6.95 15.13 0.38
C MET A 44 5.55 14.57 0.66
N VAL A 45 5.35 13.26 0.50
CA VAL A 45 4.08 12.61 0.85
C VAL A 45 3.82 12.73 2.35
N GLY A 46 4.81 12.44 3.20
CA GLY A 46 4.70 12.59 4.66
C GLY A 46 4.37 14.01 5.11
N ASP A 47 4.97 15.03 4.49
CA ASP A 47 4.66 16.43 4.76
C ASP A 47 3.21 16.78 4.36
N THR A 48 2.72 16.22 3.24
CA THR A 48 1.32 16.38 2.81
C THR A 48 0.34 15.67 3.76
N VAL A 49 0.70 14.51 4.31
CA VAL A 49 -0.11 13.82 5.33
C VAL A 49 -0.27 14.69 6.57
N LYS A 50 0.83 15.26 7.09
CA LYS A 50 0.80 16.18 8.24
C LYS A 50 -0.08 17.39 7.97
N GLU A 51 0.07 18.01 6.79
CA GLU A 51 -0.70 19.16 6.37
C GLU A 51 -2.20 18.89 6.42
N VAL A 52 -2.65 17.78 5.82
CA VAL A 52 -4.07 17.41 5.77
C VAL A 52 -4.63 17.09 7.16
N ILE A 53 -3.89 16.36 7.99
CA ILE A 53 -4.34 16.03 9.34
C ILE A 53 -4.43 17.30 10.19
N ALA A 54 -3.43 18.19 10.11
CA ALA A 54 -3.44 19.46 10.82
C ALA A 54 -4.60 20.37 10.39
N SER A 55 -4.97 20.38 9.10
CA SER A 55 -6.12 21.15 8.62
C SER A 55 -7.48 20.54 8.97
N SER A 56 -7.52 19.24 9.26
CA SER A 56 -8.77 18.49 9.52
C SER A 56 -9.11 18.39 11.00
N SER A 57 -8.14 18.60 11.89
CA SER A 57 -8.33 18.51 13.34
C SER A 57 -8.97 19.80 13.88
N PRO A 58 -10.24 19.80 14.33
CA PRO A 58 -10.80 20.95 15.05
C PRO A 58 -10.00 21.20 16.33
N ALA A 59 -9.86 22.46 16.74
CA ALA A 59 -9.08 22.84 17.93
C ALA A 59 -9.50 22.02 19.18
N GLY A 60 -8.67 21.07 19.60
CA GLY A 60 -8.84 20.26 20.82
C GLY A 60 -8.15 18.89 20.78
N GLU A 61 -7.61 18.44 21.92
CA GLU A 61 -6.79 17.22 22.09
C GLU A 61 -7.47 15.88 21.73
N LYS A 62 -8.77 15.86 21.41
CA LYS A 62 -9.55 14.61 21.21
C LYS A 62 -9.76 14.22 19.75
N ALA A 63 -9.28 15.01 18.79
CA ALA A 63 -9.52 14.78 17.37
C ALA A 63 -8.46 13.89 16.68
N ASP A 64 -7.30 13.68 17.30
CA ASP A 64 -6.14 13.09 16.62
C ASP A 64 -6.34 11.64 16.14
N SER A 65 -7.18 10.82 16.79
CA SER A 65 -7.38 9.43 16.33
C SER A 65 -8.37 9.28 15.18
N TYR A 66 -9.32 10.22 15.02
CA TYR A 66 -10.42 10.11 14.05
C TYR A 66 -9.98 10.37 12.61
N PHE A 67 -8.92 11.17 12.42
CA PHE A 67 -8.43 11.59 11.10
C PHE A 67 -7.18 10.84 10.66
N ASN A 68 -6.75 9.82 11.42
CA ASN A 68 -5.54 9.07 11.12
C ASN A 68 -5.63 8.32 9.79
N ALA A 69 -4.54 8.40 9.03
CA ALA A 69 -4.33 7.68 7.79
C ALA A 69 -2.89 7.18 7.73
N SER A 70 -2.68 6.03 7.10
CA SER A 70 -1.36 5.47 6.84
C SER A 70 -1.24 5.09 5.38
N PHE A 71 -0.02 5.14 4.88
CA PHE A 71 0.24 4.92 3.47
C PHE A 71 1.43 3.98 3.26
N ILE A 72 1.43 3.28 2.13
CA ILE A 72 2.63 2.61 1.63
C ILE A 72 2.97 3.24 0.29
N LEU A 73 4.22 3.70 0.15
CA LEU A 73 4.76 4.26 -1.07
C LEU A 73 5.85 3.33 -1.61
N GLY A 74 5.67 2.85 -2.83
CA GLY A 74 6.64 1.99 -3.52
C GLY A 74 6.90 2.44 -4.95
N GLY A 75 8.11 2.22 -5.44
CA GLY A 75 8.48 2.54 -6.81
C GLY A 75 9.99 2.58 -7.03
N GLN A 76 10.38 3.10 -8.18
CA GLN A 76 11.78 3.25 -8.57
C GLN A 76 11.95 4.51 -9.41
N ILE A 77 13.00 5.28 -9.11
CA ILE A 77 13.44 6.43 -9.91
C ILE A 77 14.76 6.05 -10.58
N LYS A 78 14.91 6.47 -11.85
CA LYS A 78 16.06 6.10 -12.69
C LYS A 78 17.38 6.45 -11.99
N GLY A 79 18.31 5.50 -11.99
CA GLY A 79 19.59 5.62 -11.28
C GLY A 79 19.58 5.11 -9.83
N SER A 80 18.46 4.59 -9.34
CA SER A 80 18.33 3.97 -8.01
C SER A 80 17.62 2.63 -8.07
N ALA A 81 17.81 1.77 -7.07
CA ALA A 81 17.05 0.53 -6.91
C ALA A 81 15.59 0.82 -6.52
N PRO A 82 14.65 -0.14 -6.71
CA PRO A 82 13.30 -0.04 -6.16
C PRO A 82 13.32 0.14 -4.64
N ARG A 83 12.44 0.99 -4.11
CA ARG A 83 12.33 1.28 -2.67
C ARG A 83 10.87 1.23 -2.25
N LEU A 84 10.64 0.85 -0.98
CA LEU A 84 9.31 0.71 -0.38
C LEU A 84 9.31 1.35 1.02
N PHE A 85 8.32 2.20 1.28
CA PHE A 85 8.19 2.94 2.53
C PHE A 85 6.79 2.76 3.13
N MET A 86 6.71 2.77 4.46
CA MET A 86 5.46 2.90 5.20
C MET A 86 5.44 4.27 5.90
N ILE A 87 4.37 5.03 5.67
CA ILE A 87 4.17 6.38 6.19
C ILE A 87 3.12 6.31 7.29
N TYR A 88 3.48 6.80 8.48
CA TYR A 88 2.60 6.86 9.64
C TYR A 88 1.74 8.13 9.62
N PRO A 89 0.66 8.21 10.43
CA PRO A 89 -0.18 9.41 10.52
C PRO A 89 0.60 10.68 10.88
N GLU A 90 1.68 10.54 11.65
CA GLU A 90 2.57 11.65 12.03
C GLU A 90 3.45 12.12 10.86
N GLY A 91 3.33 11.52 9.67
CA GLY A 91 4.06 11.84 8.45
C GLY A 91 5.55 11.46 8.45
N ASN A 92 6.05 10.88 9.54
CA ASN A 92 7.31 10.13 9.52
C ASN A 92 7.10 8.78 8.82
N PHE A 93 8.20 8.13 8.45
CA PHE A 93 8.17 6.90 7.65
C PHE A 93 9.36 6.00 7.97
N ILE A 94 9.18 4.71 7.71
CA ILE A 94 10.24 3.71 7.67
C ILE A 94 10.36 3.11 6.27
N GLU A 95 11.50 2.49 6.00
CA GLU A 95 11.82 1.82 4.74
C GLU A 95 11.95 0.32 4.94
N SER A 96 11.53 -0.47 3.94
CA SER A 96 11.75 -1.91 3.93
C SER A 96 13.23 -2.26 3.84
N THR A 97 13.63 -3.33 4.48
CA THR A 97 14.99 -3.89 4.39
C THR A 97 14.92 -5.36 3.97
N ASP A 98 16.08 -6.00 3.80
CA ASP A 98 16.12 -7.44 3.57
C ASP A 98 15.54 -8.24 4.77
N ASP A 99 15.67 -7.71 6.00
CA ASP A 99 15.11 -8.33 7.21
C ASP A 99 13.60 -8.04 7.37
N THR A 100 13.09 -6.97 6.77
CA THR A 100 11.67 -6.59 6.80
C THR A 100 11.22 -6.18 5.39
N PRO A 101 10.96 -7.16 4.49
CA PRO A 101 10.80 -6.91 3.05
C PRO A 101 9.37 -6.52 2.63
N PHE A 102 8.44 -6.42 3.58
CA PHE A 102 7.04 -6.08 3.28
C PHE A 102 6.43 -5.20 4.37
N PHE A 103 5.40 -4.45 3.99
CA PHE A 103 4.55 -3.69 4.90
C PHE A 103 3.08 -4.05 4.70
N GLN A 104 2.28 -3.83 5.73
CA GLN A 104 0.82 -3.95 5.68
C GLN A 104 0.21 -2.75 6.40
N ILE A 105 -0.92 -2.25 5.89
CA ILE A 105 -1.72 -1.17 6.48
C ILE A 105 -3.19 -1.61 6.53
N GLY A 106 -3.99 -1.03 7.44
CA GLY A 106 -5.39 -1.43 7.66
C GLY A 106 -5.52 -2.67 8.56
N GLU A 107 -6.39 -3.62 8.19
CA GLU A 107 -6.63 -4.87 8.93
C GLU A 107 -5.59 -5.94 8.62
N THR A 108 -4.46 -5.91 9.32
CA THR A 108 -3.27 -6.69 8.96
C THR A 108 -3.17 -8.06 9.65
N LYS A 109 -3.85 -8.24 10.79
CA LYS A 109 -3.60 -9.36 11.72
C LYS A 109 -3.93 -10.75 11.14
N TYR A 110 -4.97 -10.85 10.33
CA TYR A 110 -5.50 -12.14 9.86
C TYR A 110 -4.64 -12.78 8.78
N GLY A 111 -4.18 -12.01 7.79
CA GLY A 111 -3.34 -12.49 6.70
C GLY A 111 -1.83 -12.52 7.01
N LYS A 112 -1.38 -11.85 8.08
CA LYS A 112 0.05 -11.77 8.42
C LYS A 112 0.72 -13.13 8.71
N PRO A 113 0.10 -14.09 9.43
CA PRO A 113 0.77 -15.36 9.75
C PRO A 113 1.19 -16.18 8.53
N ILE A 114 0.41 -16.21 7.45
CA ILE A 114 0.77 -16.99 6.25
C ILE A 114 1.95 -16.34 5.52
N ILE A 115 2.00 -15.00 5.46
CA ILE A 115 3.14 -14.29 4.87
C ILE A 115 4.42 -14.62 5.64
N ILE A 116 4.40 -14.50 6.97
CA ILE A 116 5.59 -14.74 7.81
C ILE A 116 6.08 -16.19 7.68
N ARG A 117 5.17 -17.16 7.57
CA ARG A 117 5.54 -18.58 7.55
C ARG A 117 6.00 -19.07 6.18
N ALA A 118 5.42 -18.53 5.10
CA ALA A 118 5.61 -19.08 3.78
C ALA A 118 6.50 -18.21 2.89
N TYR A 119 6.67 -16.91 3.17
CA TYR A 119 7.46 -16.03 2.32
C TYR A 119 8.93 -16.47 2.23
N GLU A 120 9.43 -16.56 0.99
CA GLU A 120 10.85 -16.71 0.69
C GLU A 120 11.29 -15.67 -0.34
N LYS A 121 12.50 -15.12 -0.17
CA LYS A 121 13.06 -14.08 -1.06
C LYS A 121 13.20 -14.55 -2.52
N THR A 122 13.31 -15.87 -2.73
CA THR A 122 13.48 -16.51 -4.03
C THR A 122 12.16 -16.88 -4.71
N MET A 123 11.01 -16.58 -4.10
CA MET A 123 9.70 -16.83 -4.70
C MET A 123 9.58 -16.21 -6.08
N SER A 124 9.03 -16.98 -7.02
CA SER A 124 8.60 -16.45 -8.30
C SER A 124 7.43 -15.48 -8.12
N PHE A 125 7.22 -14.61 -9.11
CA PHE A 125 6.08 -13.69 -9.13
C PHE A 125 4.74 -14.42 -8.91
N ALA A 126 4.53 -15.57 -9.56
CA ALA A 126 3.30 -16.34 -9.43
C ALA A 126 3.09 -16.89 -8.02
N GLU A 127 4.15 -17.35 -7.35
CA GLU A 127 4.11 -17.81 -5.95
C GLU A 127 3.82 -16.65 -5.00
N THR A 128 4.47 -15.50 -5.20
CA THR A 128 4.20 -14.30 -4.39
C THR A 128 2.75 -13.84 -4.53
N VAL A 129 2.21 -13.79 -5.75
CA VAL A 129 0.79 -13.44 -5.96
C VAL A 129 -0.12 -14.45 -5.27
N LYS A 130 0.15 -15.75 -5.40
CA LYS A 130 -0.63 -16.79 -4.72
C LYS A 130 -0.61 -16.61 -3.19
N LEU A 131 0.56 -16.37 -2.61
CA LEU A 131 0.72 -16.10 -1.18
C LEU A 131 -0.09 -14.88 -0.73
N LEU A 132 -0.03 -13.78 -1.48
CA LEU A 132 -0.79 -12.57 -1.18
C LEU A 132 -2.30 -12.81 -1.27
N LEU A 133 -2.78 -13.59 -2.25
CA LEU A 133 -4.20 -13.95 -2.36
C LEU A 133 -4.67 -14.80 -1.18
N VAL A 134 -3.84 -15.75 -0.70
CA VAL A 134 -4.16 -16.54 0.51
C VAL A 134 -4.20 -15.66 1.76
N SER A 135 -3.29 -14.69 1.86
CA SER A 135 -3.31 -13.68 2.93
C SER A 135 -4.61 -12.87 2.90
N PHE A 136 -5.03 -12.38 1.72
CA PHE A 136 -6.29 -11.65 1.59
C PHE A 136 -7.52 -12.53 1.83
N ASP A 137 -7.54 -13.78 1.36
CA ASP A 137 -8.64 -14.72 1.59
C ASP A 137 -8.88 -14.95 3.09
N SER A 138 -7.79 -15.14 3.85
CA SER A 138 -7.84 -15.29 5.31
C SER A 138 -8.43 -14.06 5.99
N THR A 139 -8.07 -12.85 5.53
CA THR A 139 -8.60 -11.59 6.04
C THR A 139 -10.07 -11.39 5.66
N LEU A 140 -10.44 -11.60 4.39
CA LEU A 140 -11.80 -11.45 3.87
C LEU A 140 -12.81 -12.35 4.60
N LYS A 141 -12.41 -13.59 4.93
CA LYS A 141 -13.26 -14.54 5.67
C LYS A 141 -13.39 -14.22 7.16
N SER A 142 -12.47 -13.42 7.70
CA SER A 142 -12.39 -13.15 9.15
C SER A 142 -12.81 -11.74 9.55
N ASN A 143 -12.84 -10.77 8.62
CA ASN A 143 -13.21 -9.38 8.91
C ASN A 143 -13.98 -8.73 7.75
N LEU A 144 -15.23 -8.33 8.02
CA LEU A 144 -16.14 -7.71 7.06
C LEU A 144 -15.72 -6.30 6.62
N SER A 145 -14.77 -5.66 7.29
CA SER A 145 -14.24 -4.34 6.87
C SER A 145 -13.30 -4.44 5.66
N VAL A 146 -12.84 -5.64 5.32
CA VAL A 146 -12.06 -5.92 4.11
C VAL A 146 -12.96 -6.60 3.10
N GLY A 147 -12.90 -6.16 1.84
CA GLY A 147 -13.81 -6.63 0.79
C GLY A 147 -13.16 -6.64 -0.58
N LEU A 148 -13.80 -7.37 -1.49
CA LEU A 148 -13.52 -7.31 -2.93
C LEU A 148 -14.17 -6.05 -3.53
N PRO A 149 -13.64 -5.50 -4.64
CA PRO A 149 -12.52 -6.02 -5.42
C PRO A 149 -11.14 -5.70 -4.83
N LEU A 150 -10.14 -6.52 -5.14
CA LEU A 150 -8.72 -6.24 -4.85
C LEU A 150 -8.03 -5.65 -6.08
N ASP A 151 -7.17 -4.66 -5.89
CA ASP A 151 -6.31 -4.12 -6.95
C ASP A 151 -4.87 -4.63 -6.76
N LEU A 152 -4.34 -5.32 -7.78
CA LEU A 152 -2.98 -5.86 -7.83
C LEU A 152 -2.15 -5.09 -8.87
N LEU A 153 -0.92 -4.73 -8.50
CA LEU A 153 0.06 -4.13 -9.41
C LEU A 153 1.40 -4.83 -9.26
N PHE A 154 2.02 -5.19 -10.39
CA PHE A 154 3.40 -5.68 -10.45
C PHE A 154 4.28 -4.66 -11.16
N TYR A 155 5.40 -4.36 -10.52
CA TYR A 155 6.44 -3.48 -11.04
C TYR A 155 7.75 -4.28 -11.09
N GLU A 156 8.26 -4.48 -12.29
CA GLU A 156 9.53 -5.15 -12.50
C GLU A 156 10.70 -4.16 -12.35
N LYS A 157 11.76 -4.58 -11.66
CA LYS A 157 12.96 -3.79 -11.45
C LYS A 157 13.52 -3.31 -12.81
N ASP A 158 13.91 -2.05 -12.86
CA ASP A 158 14.49 -1.36 -14.03
C ASP A 158 13.58 -1.26 -15.26
N ALA A 159 12.30 -1.65 -15.15
CA ALA A 159 11.35 -1.56 -16.25
C ALA A 159 10.79 -0.15 -16.45
N PHE A 160 10.75 0.67 -15.38
CA PHE A 160 10.19 2.05 -15.38
C PHE A 160 8.78 2.17 -15.98
N LYS A 161 8.02 1.08 -15.94
CA LYS A 161 6.63 0.99 -16.38
C LYS A 161 5.89 0.00 -15.49
N VAL A 162 4.57 0.10 -15.46
CA VAL A 162 3.73 -0.91 -14.80
C VAL A 162 3.75 -2.17 -15.65
N SER A 163 4.29 -3.27 -15.11
CA SER A 163 4.39 -4.55 -15.83
C SER A 163 3.06 -5.32 -15.82
N LEU A 164 2.32 -5.26 -14.71
CA LEU A 164 0.96 -5.81 -14.61
C LEU A 164 0.09 -4.90 -13.75
N LYS A 165 -1.17 -4.72 -14.17
CA LYS A 165 -2.23 -4.18 -13.32
C LYS A 165 -3.47 -5.05 -13.48
N LYS A 166 -4.02 -5.56 -12.38
CA LYS A 166 -5.19 -6.44 -12.38
C LYS A 166 -6.16 -6.04 -11.28
N ARG A 167 -7.44 -5.92 -11.62
CA ARG A 167 -8.52 -5.83 -10.64
C ARG A 167 -9.14 -7.22 -10.47
N ILE A 168 -9.16 -7.72 -9.25
CA ILE A 168 -9.65 -9.04 -8.88
C ILE A 168 -11.04 -8.86 -8.29
N ALA A 169 -12.05 -9.16 -9.09
CA ALA A 169 -13.46 -9.08 -8.70
C ALA A 169 -13.93 -10.37 -8.02
N GLN A 170 -15.16 -10.36 -7.50
CA GLN A 170 -15.76 -11.50 -6.80
C GLN A 170 -15.95 -12.75 -7.68
N ASP A 171 -16.01 -12.56 -8.99
CA ASP A 171 -16.13 -13.60 -10.01
C ASP A 171 -14.80 -13.99 -10.65
N ASP A 172 -13.65 -13.45 -10.18
CA ASP A 172 -12.34 -13.82 -10.70
C ASP A 172 -12.07 -15.32 -10.48
N GLN A 173 -12.00 -16.06 -11.59
CA GLN A 173 -11.87 -17.52 -11.57
C GLN A 173 -10.60 -17.99 -10.86
N TYR A 174 -9.48 -17.29 -11.07
CA TYR A 174 -8.21 -17.65 -10.45
C TYR A 174 -8.25 -17.45 -8.93
N TYR A 175 -8.80 -16.32 -8.48
CA TYR A 175 -9.01 -16.08 -7.05
C TYR A 175 -9.89 -17.16 -6.40
N ARG A 176 -11.00 -17.54 -7.05
CA ARG A 176 -11.87 -18.64 -6.56
C ARG A 176 -11.12 -19.96 -6.45
N THR A 177 -10.34 -20.33 -7.46
CA THR A 177 -9.50 -21.54 -7.42
C THR A 177 -8.54 -21.53 -6.22
N ILE A 178 -7.91 -20.39 -5.93
CA ILE A 178 -7.01 -20.28 -4.76
C ILE A 178 -7.79 -20.37 -3.44
N SER A 179 -8.89 -19.62 -3.29
CA SER A 179 -9.73 -19.64 -2.08
C SER A 179 -10.27 -21.04 -1.77
N ASP A 180 -10.81 -21.72 -2.77
CA ASP A 180 -11.42 -23.05 -2.60
C ASP A 180 -10.35 -24.10 -2.33
N GLY A 181 -9.25 -24.07 -3.07
CA GLY A 181 -8.10 -24.95 -2.87
C GLY A 181 -7.51 -24.81 -1.46
N TRP A 182 -7.32 -23.56 -0.99
CA TRP A 182 -6.81 -23.28 0.34
C TRP A 182 -7.77 -23.75 1.45
N SER A 183 -9.06 -23.48 1.28
CA SER A 183 -10.10 -23.91 2.24
C SER A 183 -10.17 -25.43 2.37
N ASN A 184 -10.01 -26.15 1.26
CA ASN A 184 -10.00 -27.61 1.26
C ASN A 184 -8.74 -28.15 1.91
N ALA A 185 -7.56 -27.61 1.57
CA ALA A 185 -6.29 -28.04 2.17
C ALA A 185 -6.30 -27.89 3.70
N LEU A 186 -6.86 -26.80 4.23
CA LEU A 186 -6.98 -26.58 5.67
C LEU A 186 -7.93 -27.56 6.38
N LYS A 187 -8.96 -28.08 5.70
CA LYS A 187 -9.88 -29.07 6.28
C LYS A 187 -9.29 -30.47 6.33
N THR A 188 -8.30 -30.75 5.48
CA THR A 188 -7.70 -32.08 5.31
C THR A 188 -6.32 -32.22 5.94
N ALA A 189 -5.76 -31.15 6.50
CA ALA A 189 -4.48 -31.12 7.20
C ALA A 189 -4.65 -31.47 8.69
#